data_AF-A0A089QQ71-F1
#
_entry.id   AF-A0A089QQ71-F1
#
_cell.length_a   1.000
_cell.length_b   1.000
_cell.length_c   1.000
_cell.angle_alpha   90.00
_cell.angle_beta   90.00
_cell.angle_gamma   90.00
#
_symmetry.space_group_name_H-M   'P 1'
#
loop_
_entity.id
_entity.type
_entity.pdbx_description
1 polymer ?
#
loop_
_entity_poly.entity_id
_entity_poly.type
_entity_poly.pdbx_seq_one_letter_code
_entity_poly.pdbx_strand_id
1 'polypeptide(L)'
;MPASQNRQSKSSDKGLKPQDQVVDVTPLNSTAQSQTSPKVKSELNKSSSNNLKTSTSKNLSNRSVGGGSSKPPIGKNKAFQANSNFGIALGMIETRGLVPAIEAADAMTKAAEVNLIVKELVGGGYVTVMVRGETGAVNASVRAGADACERVGDGLVAAHIIARPHYEIEPALRGSGATRRS
;
A
#
# COMPACT_ATOMS: atom_id res chain seq x y z
N MET A 1 70.27 -20.78 -40.87
CA MET A 1 69.30 -21.88 -41.04
C MET A 1 67.88 -21.30 -40.89
N PRO A 2 66.89 -21.78 -41.67
CA PRO A 2 66.22 -20.97 -42.69
C PRO A 2 64.74 -20.63 -42.42
N ALA A 3 64.15 -19.95 -43.41
CA ALA A 3 62.79 -19.42 -43.52
C ALA A 3 61.65 -20.47 -43.54
N SER A 4 60.44 -20.01 -43.25
CA SER A 4 59.22 -20.55 -43.89
C SER A 4 58.17 -19.46 -44.10
N GLN A 5 57.56 -19.52 -45.27
CA GLN A 5 56.68 -18.56 -45.90
C GLN A 5 55.20 -18.86 -45.57
N ASN A 6 54.40 -17.79 -45.54
CA ASN A 6 53.12 -17.61 -46.24
C ASN A 6 52.08 -18.76 -46.28
N ARG A 7 50.84 -18.48 -45.85
CA ARG A 7 49.62 -18.71 -46.65
C ARG A 7 48.37 -18.14 -45.96
N GLN A 8 47.81 -17.09 -46.56
CA GLN A 8 46.39 -16.76 -46.43
C GLN A 8 45.55 -17.86 -47.10
N SER A 9 44.39 -18.19 -46.52
CA SER A 9 43.26 -18.72 -47.28
C SER A 9 41.96 -18.10 -46.77
N LYS A 10 41.24 -17.44 -47.70
CA LYS A 10 39.83 -17.03 -47.58
C LYS A 10 38.96 -18.28 -47.63
N SER A 11 37.81 -18.30 -46.94
CA SER A 11 36.50 -18.50 -47.59
C SER A 11 35.33 -18.71 -46.62
N SER A 12 34.20 -18.13 -47.03
CA SER A 12 32.80 -18.48 -46.77
C SER A 12 32.21 -18.32 -45.36
N ASP A 13 31.69 -17.12 -45.16
CA ASP A 13 30.37 -16.86 -44.59
C ASP A 13 29.32 -17.91 -45.00
N LYS A 14 28.72 -18.57 -44.00
CA LYS A 14 27.42 -19.24 -44.11
C LYS A 14 26.66 -19.03 -42.80
N GLY A 15 25.79 -18.02 -42.81
CA GLY A 15 24.74 -17.85 -41.83
C GLY A 15 23.86 -19.09 -41.70
N LEU A 16 23.70 -19.57 -40.47
CA LEU A 16 22.70 -20.55 -40.07
C LEU A 16 21.67 -19.84 -39.18
N LYS A 17 20.41 -19.89 -39.62
CA LYS A 17 19.24 -19.32 -38.95
C LYS A 17 18.99 -20.02 -37.61
N PRO A 18 18.46 -19.33 -36.58
CA PRO A 18 18.09 -19.96 -35.33
C PRO A 18 16.90 -20.92 -35.58
N GLN A 19 17.07 -22.18 -35.19
CA GLN A 19 15.98 -23.15 -35.17
C GLN A 19 15.23 -23.00 -33.86
N ASP A 20 13.91 -22.84 -33.93
CA ASP A 20 12.98 -22.77 -32.80
C ASP A 20 13.14 -24.01 -31.90
N GLN A 21 13.79 -23.83 -30.76
CA GLN A 21 13.91 -24.85 -29.73
C GLN A 21 12.70 -24.74 -28.80
N VAL A 22 11.63 -25.46 -29.14
CA VAL A 22 10.51 -25.68 -28.22
C VAL A 22 10.96 -26.74 -27.20
N VAL A 23 11.09 -26.33 -25.94
CA VAL A 23 11.34 -27.23 -24.81
C VAL A 23 10.01 -27.81 -24.33
N ASP A 24 9.80 -29.10 -24.59
CA ASP A 24 8.65 -29.84 -24.06
C ASP A 24 8.76 -29.96 -22.54
N VAL A 25 7.94 -29.20 -21.82
CA VAL A 25 7.75 -29.40 -20.37
C VAL A 25 6.78 -30.56 -20.14
N THR A 26 7.33 -31.71 -19.74
CA THR A 26 6.52 -32.83 -19.26
C THR A 26 6.08 -32.57 -17.81
N PRO A 27 4.77 -32.54 -17.48
CA PRO A 27 4.35 -32.44 -16.09
C PRO A 27 4.49 -33.81 -15.41
N LEU A 28 5.32 -33.89 -14.37
CA LEU A 28 5.35 -35.04 -13.45
C LEU A 28 4.12 -34.98 -12.56
N ASN A 29 3.07 -35.69 -12.98
CA ASN A 29 1.90 -35.96 -12.15
C ASN A 29 2.27 -37.00 -11.07
N SER A 30 2.12 -36.63 -9.80
CA SER A 30 2.34 -37.53 -8.68
C SER A 30 1.31 -38.66 -8.67
N THR A 31 1.83 -39.86 -8.44
CA THR A 31 1.11 -41.14 -8.48
C THR A 31 -0.01 -41.20 -7.45
N ALA A 32 -1.21 -41.53 -7.90
CA ALA A 32 -2.33 -41.99 -7.08
C ALA A 32 -2.33 -43.53 -7.00
N GLN A 33 -2.72 -44.08 -5.84
CA GLN A 33 -3.46 -45.34 -5.58
C GLN A 33 -3.51 -45.53 -4.04
N SER A 34 -4.58 -45.93 -3.34
CA SER A 34 -5.93 -46.40 -3.70
C SER A 34 -6.80 -46.64 -2.44
N GLN A 35 -8.12 -46.37 -2.53
CA GLN A 35 -9.27 -47.08 -1.92
C GLN A 35 -9.53 -46.91 -0.39
N THR A 36 -10.76 -46.76 0.17
CA THR A 36 -12.13 -47.24 -0.15
C THR A 36 -13.23 -46.29 0.43
N SER A 37 -14.46 -46.34 -0.10
CA SER A 37 -15.68 -45.73 0.45
C SER A 37 -16.61 -46.78 1.09
N PRO A 38 -17.61 -46.38 1.93
CA PRO A 38 -19.00 -46.53 1.47
C PRO A 38 -19.96 -45.37 1.86
N LYS A 39 -21.00 -45.24 1.01
CA LYS A 39 -22.17 -44.32 1.01
C LYS A 39 -23.12 -44.47 2.21
N VAL A 40 -23.68 -43.35 2.73
CA VAL A 40 -25.09 -43.23 3.22
C VAL A 40 -25.65 -41.80 3.04
N LYS A 41 -26.69 -41.68 2.18
CA LYS A 41 -27.93 -40.84 2.17
C LYS A 41 -27.98 -39.50 2.95
N SER A 42 -28.10 -38.35 2.29
CA SER A 42 -29.34 -37.61 1.94
C SER A 42 -30.18 -37.11 3.12
N GLU A 43 -30.22 -35.78 3.33
CA GLU A 43 -31.48 -35.06 3.60
C GLU A 43 -31.35 -33.54 3.45
N LEU A 44 -32.47 -32.97 3.05
CA LEU A 44 -32.73 -31.61 2.58
C LEU A 44 -33.68 -30.96 3.59
N ASN A 45 -33.47 -29.69 3.97
CA ASN A 45 -34.43 -28.69 4.51
C ASN A 45 -33.74 -27.77 5.54
N LYS A 46 -34.05 -26.48 5.73
CA LYS A 46 -34.84 -25.43 5.05
C LYS A 46 -34.75 -24.22 6.01
N SER A 47 -34.79 -23.00 5.48
CA SER A 47 -35.22 -21.76 6.19
C SER A 47 -34.23 -21.21 7.26
N SER A 48 -34.07 -19.90 7.49
CA SER A 48 -35.01 -18.80 7.35
C SER A 48 -34.30 -17.45 7.21
N SER A 49 -34.85 -16.64 6.31
CA SER A 49 -34.88 -15.19 6.32
C SER A 49 -35.23 -14.61 7.69
N ASN A 50 -34.78 -13.38 7.97
CA ASN A 50 -35.40 -12.29 8.76
C ASN A 50 -34.26 -11.33 9.20
N ASN A 51 -34.34 -9.99 9.19
CA ASN A 51 -35.43 -9.08 8.90
C ASN A 51 -34.87 -7.68 8.63
N LEU A 52 -35.52 -7.01 7.68
CA LEU A 52 -35.46 -5.60 7.37
C LEU A 52 -35.88 -4.75 8.58
N LYS A 53 -35.12 -3.70 8.93
CA LYS A 53 -35.64 -2.58 9.76
C LYS A 53 -35.24 -1.24 9.15
N THR A 54 -36.14 -0.76 8.31
CA THR A 54 -36.27 0.63 7.86
C THR A 54 -36.79 1.49 9.01
N SER A 55 -35.99 2.44 9.51
CA SER A 55 -36.44 3.49 10.42
C SER A 55 -36.68 4.78 9.65
N THR A 56 -37.86 4.89 9.03
CA THR A 56 -38.43 6.16 8.57
C THR A 56 -39.05 6.86 9.78
N SER A 57 -38.55 8.02 10.18
CA SER A 57 -39.19 8.86 11.19
C SER A 57 -39.20 10.32 10.78
N LYS A 58 -40.34 10.66 10.18
CA LYS A 58 -41.10 11.92 10.18
C LYS A 58 -40.39 13.18 10.70
N ASN A 59 -40.18 14.08 9.74
CA ASN A 59 -39.87 15.49 9.91
C ASN A 59 -41.15 16.23 10.37
N LEU A 60 -41.14 16.82 11.57
CA LEU A 60 -42.19 17.74 12.03
C LEU A 60 -41.63 19.16 12.11
N SER A 61 -42.22 20.01 11.28
CA SER A 61 -42.08 21.46 11.23
C SER A 61 -42.62 22.12 12.50
N ASN A 62 -41.83 22.98 13.14
CA ASN A 62 -42.34 24.04 14.01
C ASN A 62 -41.76 25.39 13.59
N ARG A 63 -42.63 26.26 13.08
CA ARG A 63 -42.42 27.70 12.97
C ARG A 63 -42.58 28.31 14.36
N SER A 64 -41.69 29.22 14.74
CA SER A 64 -42.03 30.34 15.63
C SER A 64 -41.09 31.51 15.38
N VAL A 65 -41.72 32.68 15.28
CA VAL A 65 -41.20 33.99 14.94
C VAL A 65 -40.66 34.66 16.22
N GLY A 66 -39.58 35.42 16.13
CA GLY A 66 -39.13 36.29 17.22
C GLY A 66 -37.77 36.93 16.94
N GLY A 67 -37.77 38.23 16.64
CA GLY A 67 -36.56 39.02 16.38
C GLY A 67 -35.74 39.29 17.65
N GLY A 68 -34.42 39.37 17.46
CA GLY A 68 -33.47 39.73 18.51
C GLY A 68 -32.04 39.69 17.97
N SER A 69 -31.40 40.86 17.88
CA SER A 69 -30.02 41.06 17.48
C SER A 69 -29.05 40.23 18.32
N SER A 70 -28.44 39.19 17.73
CA SER A 70 -27.21 38.61 18.24
C SER A 70 -26.44 37.97 17.09
N LYS A 71 -25.21 38.46 16.90
CA LYS A 71 -24.04 37.95 16.15
C LYS A 71 -24.28 36.90 15.04
N PRO A 72 -23.69 37.09 13.84
CA PRO A 72 -23.68 36.01 12.85
C PRO A 72 -23.05 34.76 13.47
N PRO A 73 -23.61 33.56 13.23
CA PRO A 73 -23.09 32.35 13.83
C PRO A 73 -21.65 32.18 13.38
N ILE A 74 -20.73 32.11 14.36
CA ILE A 74 -19.38 31.57 14.18
C ILE A 74 -19.53 30.32 13.34
N GLY A 75 -18.97 30.38 12.13
CA GLY A 75 -18.98 29.29 11.20
C GLY A 75 -18.47 28.07 11.92
N LYS A 76 -19.38 27.15 12.26
CA LYS A 76 -19.03 25.76 12.46
C LYS A 76 -18.56 25.31 11.09
N ASN A 77 -17.29 25.57 10.77
CA ASN A 77 -16.59 24.68 9.89
C ASN A 77 -16.71 23.34 10.60
N LYS A 78 -17.71 22.57 10.16
CA LYS A 78 -17.77 21.13 10.26
C LYS A 78 -16.61 20.63 9.39
N ALA A 79 -15.40 21.07 9.72
CA ALA A 79 -14.14 20.64 9.15
C ALA A 79 -14.05 19.20 9.62
N PHE A 80 -14.62 18.34 8.79
CA PHE A 80 -14.52 16.91 8.89
C PHE A 80 -14.73 16.42 10.33
N GLN A 81 -15.99 16.31 10.77
CA GLN A 81 -16.30 15.48 11.94
C GLN A 81 -15.88 14.04 11.59
N ALA A 82 -14.62 13.73 11.86
CA ALA A 82 -14.02 12.41 11.74
C ALA A 82 -14.60 11.56 12.86
N ASN A 83 -15.77 10.97 12.59
CA ASN A 83 -16.13 9.74 13.26
C ASN A 83 -15.17 8.66 12.75
N SER A 84 -14.03 8.55 13.40
CA SER A 84 -13.06 7.50 13.15
C SER A 84 -12.11 7.53 14.34
N ASN A 85 -12.22 6.51 15.18
CA ASN A 85 -11.16 6.14 16.12
C ASN A 85 -9.92 5.76 15.30
N PHE A 86 -9.19 6.75 14.76
CA PHE A 86 -7.93 6.46 14.09
C PHE A 86 -6.93 6.03 15.16
N GLY A 87 -6.32 4.87 14.95
CA GLY A 87 -5.31 4.37 15.88
C GLY A 87 -4.09 5.30 15.96
N ILE A 88 -3.43 5.27 17.11
CA ILE A 88 -2.27 6.12 17.40
C ILE A 88 -0.94 5.50 16.94
N ALA A 89 -0.94 4.31 16.33
CA ALA A 89 0.30 3.72 15.86
C ALA A 89 0.91 4.57 14.75
N LEU A 90 2.23 4.57 14.67
CA LEU A 90 3.02 5.33 13.70
C LEU A 90 3.78 4.37 12.80
N GLY A 91 3.62 4.52 11.49
CA GLY A 91 4.46 3.91 10.48
C GLY A 91 5.34 4.95 9.82
N MET A 92 6.61 4.61 9.58
CA MET A 92 7.59 5.52 8.96
C MET A 92 8.34 4.78 7.86
N ILE A 93 8.50 5.43 6.72
CA ILE A 93 9.38 4.98 5.64
C ILE A 93 10.26 6.16 5.23
N GLU A 94 11.57 5.95 5.24
CA GLU A 94 12.57 6.90 4.74
C GLU A 94 13.22 6.34 3.47
N THR A 95 13.36 7.19 2.46
CA THR A 95 13.92 6.84 1.15
C THR A 95 14.97 7.85 0.71
N ARG A 96 15.79 7.46 -0.27
CA ARG A 96 16.65 8.38 -1.00
C ARG A 96 15.92 8.90 -2.24
N GLY A 97 15.56 10.18 -2.20
CA GLY A 97 14.80 10.85 -3.23
C GLY A 97 13.30 10.85 -2.98
N LEU A 98 12.62 11.79 -3.64
CA LEU A 98 11.18 12.01 -3.49
C LEU A 98 10.33 10.97 -4.24
N VAL A 99 10.83 10.43 -5.35
CA VAL A 99 10.09 9.46 -6.17
C VAL A 99 9.81 8.16 -5.39
N PRO A 100 10.79 7.48 -4.78
CA PRO A 100 10.50 6.31 -3.94
C PRO A 100 9.63 6.63 -2.72
N ALA A 101 9.74 7.82 -2.13
CA ALA A 101 8.87 8.23 -1.02
C ALA A 101 7.39 8.32 -1.43
N ILE A 102 7.11 8.85 -2.64
CA ILE A 102 5.75 8.93 -3.16
C ILE A 102 5.19 7.53 -3.43
N GLU A 103 5.98 6.64 -4.04
CA GLU A 103 5.59 5.25 -4.27
C GLU A 103 5.30 4.54 -2.94
N ALA A 104 6.16 4.72 -1.93
CA ALA A 104 5.95 4.17 -0.60
C ALA A 104 4.63 4.66 0.02
N ALA A 105 4.35 5.97 -0.07
CA ALA A 105 3.13 6.55 0.47
C ALA A 105 1.86 6.03 -0.22
N ASP A 106 1.89 5.88 -1.54
CA ASP A 106 0.79 5.32 -2.33
C ASP A 106 0.55 3.85 -1.95
N ALA A 107 1.59 3.02 -1.89
CA ALA A 107 1.49 1.63 -1.49
C ALA A 107 1.01 1.46 -0.04
N MET A 108 1.50 2.28 0.89
CA MET A 108 1.08 2.26 2.30
C MET A 108 -0.43 2.50 2.46
N THR A 109 -0.95 3.56 1.84
CA THR A 109 -2.36 3.95 1.96
C THR A 109 -3.33 3.03 1.21
N LYS A 110 -2.83 2.31 0.18
CA LYS A 110 -3.61 1.27 -0.53
C LYS A 110 -3.65 -0.06 0.21
N ALA A 111 -2.62 -0.39 0.99
CA ALA A 111 -2.49 -1.69 1.62
C ALA A 111 -3.36 -1.84 2.89
N ALA A 112 -3.65 -0.75 3.60
CA ALA A 112 -4.42 -0.79 4.83
C ALA A 112 -5.11 0.54 5.13
N GLU A 113 -6.03 0.54 6.11
CA GLU A 113 -6.67 1.75 6.61
C GLU A 113 -5.71 2.57 7.47
N VAL A 114 -4.92 3.42 6.82
CA VAL A 114 -3.97 4.35 7.44
C VAL A 114 -4.09 5.74 6.81
N ASN A 115 -3.77 6.75 7.60
CA ASN A 115 -3.73 8.13 7.16
C ASN A 115 -2.29 8.59 6.98
N LEU A 116 -1.94 9.06 5.79
CA LEU A 116 -0.69 9.78 5.57
C LEU A 116 -0.74 11.12 6.31
N ILE A 117 0.14 11.30 7.28
CA ILE A 117 0.17 12.51 8.11
C ILE A 117 1.27 13.49 7.70
N VAL A 118 2.43 12.99 7.26
CA VAL A 118 3.60 13.81 6.98
C VAL A 118 4.40 13.24 5.83
N LYS A 119 4.88 14.14 4.98
CA LYS A 119 6.00 13.92 4.07
C LYS A 119 7.07 14.96 4.40
N GLU A 120 8.16 14.54 5.01
CA GLU A 120 9.24 15.40 5.48
C GLU A 120 10.44 15.37 4.52
N LEU A 121 10.98 16.54 4.17
CA LEU A 121 12.21 16.67 3.40
C LEU A 121 13.39 16.90 4.36
N VAL A 122 13.95 15.82 4.88
CA VAL A 122 15.02 15.87 5.90
C VAL A 122 16.26 16.61 5.37
N GLY A 123 16.58 16.42 4.08
CA GLY A 123 17.76 17.00 3.43
C GLY A 123 18.80 15.96 3.05
N GLY A 124 19.81 16.36 2.28
CA GLY A 124 20.80 15.41 1.74
C GLY A 124 20.21 14.37 0.78
N GLY A 125 19.02 14.63 0.22
CA GLY A 125 18.28 13.69 -0.61
C GLY A 125 17.31 12.78 0.17
N TYR A 126 17.33 12.80 1.50
CA TYR A 126 16.42 11.97 2.31
C TYR A 126 15.01 12.56 2.39
N VAL A 127 14.03 11.67 2.22
CA VAL A 127 12.60 11.99 2.34
C VAL A 127 11.96 10.93 3.22
N THR A 128 11.26 11.37 4.26
CA THR A 128 10.51 10.49 5.16
C THR A 128 9.02 10.69 4.99
N VAL A 129 8.26 9.61 4.88
CA VAL A 129 6.80 9.59 4.90
C VAL A 129 6.31 8.90 6.16
N MET A 130 5.26 9.42 6.77
CA MET A 130 4.71 8.94 8.03
C MET A 130 3.20 8.74 7.94
N VAL A 131 2.71 7.62 8.48
CA VAL A 131 1.29 7.27 8.51
C VAL A 131 0.82 6.99 9.93
N ARG A 132 -0.47 7.24 10.21
CA ARG A 132 -1.15 6.86 11.47
C ARG A 132 -2.29 5.88 11.22
N GLY A 133 -2.54 5.00 12.17
CA GLY A 133 -3.63 4.04 12.12
C GLY A 133 -3.60 3.06 13.29
N GLU A 134 -4.44 2.03 13.23
CA GLU A 134 -4.36 0.91 14.16
C GLU A 134 -3.06 0.12 13.98
N THR A 135 -2.56 -0.52 15.04
CA THR A 135 -1.27 -1.24 14.99
C THR A 135 -1.24 -2.31 13.89
N GLY A 136 -2.34 -3.03 13.68
CA GLY A 136 -2.45 -4.03 12.61
C GLY A 136 -2.39 -3.41 11.21
N ALA A 137 -3.14 -2.33 10.99
CA ALA A 137 -3.14 -1.59 9.72
C ALA A 137 -1.76 -1.01 9.40
N VAL A 138 -1.10 -0.39 10.38
CA VAL A 138 0.25 0.17 10.21
C VAL A 138 1.29 -0.91 9.91
N ASN A 139 1.19 -2.10 10.53
CA ASN A 139 2.05 -3.24 10.22
C ASN A 139 1.95 -3.69 8.76
N ALA A 140 0.72 -3.81 8.24
CA ALA A 140 0.49 -4.19 6.85
C ALA A 140 0.97 -3.09 5.88
N SER A 141 0.60 -1.84 6.17
CA SER A 141 0.97 -0.64 5.41
C SER A 141 2.48 -0.53 5.20
N VAL A 142 3.26 -0.54 6.28
CA VAL A 142 4.72 -0.31 6.20
C VAL A 142 5.43 -1.43 5.45
N ARG A 143 4.99 -2.69 5.59
CA ARG A 143 5.55 -3.82 4.83
C ARG A 143 5.32 -3.65 3.33
N ALA A 144 4.10 -3.29 2.93
CA ALA A 144 3.77 -3.05 1.52
C ALA A 144 4.52 -1.84 0.95
N GLY A 145 4.63 -0.75 1.70
CA GLY A 145 5.37 0.44 1.29
C GLY A 145 6.86 0.19 1.12
N ALA A 146 7.48 -0.58 2.03
CA ALA A 146 8.89 -0.94 1.96
C ALA A 146 9.20 -1.75 0.70
N ASP A 147 8.41 -2.80 0.43
CA ASP A 147 8.56 -3.67 -0.75
C ASP A 147 8.36 -2.88 -2.07
N ALA A 148 7.38 -1.98 -2.11
CA ALA A 148 7.09 -1.19 -3.31
C ALA A 148 8.24 -0.23 -3.67
N CYS A 149 8.79 0.49 -2.68
CA CYS A 149 9.78 1.54 -2.92
C CYS A 149 11.23 1.05 -3.01
N GLU A 150 11.55 -0.17 -2.56
CA GLU A 150 12.91 -0.72 -2.59
C GLU A 150 13.51 -0.74 -4.00
N ARG A 151 12.68 -0.99 -5.01
CA ARG A 151 13.05 -1.08 -6.44
C ARG A 151 12.87 0.23 -7.22
N VAL A 152 12.59 1.35 -6.54
CA VAL A 152 12.33 2.65 -7.18
C VAL A 152 13.43 3.67 -6.83
N GLY A 153 14.03 4.28 -7.85
CA GLY A 153 15.09 5.28 -7.64
C GLY A 153 16.27 4.72 -6.84
N ASP A 154 16.77 5.52 -5.89
CA ASP A 154 17.86 5.13 -4.98
C ASP A 154 17.37 4.27 -3.79
N GLY A 155 16.08 3.91 -3.78
CA GLY A 155 15.50 2.89 -2.91
C GLY A 155 15.17 3.31 -1.48
N LEU A 156 14.92 2.27 -0.68
CA LEU A 156 14.56 2.33 0.73
C LEU A 156 15.80 2.58 1.62
N VAL A 157 15.65 3.42 2.63
CA VAL A 157 16.67 3.67 3.67
C VAL A 157 16.27 2.99 4.97
N ALA A 158 15.03 3.23 5.41
CA ALA A 158 14.52 2.66 6.64
C ALA A 158 13.00 2.48 6.57
N ALA A 159 12.49 1.42 7.20
CA ALA A 159 11.08 1.20 7.45
C ALA A 159 10.91 0.82 8.93
N HIS A 160 10.04 1.54 9.65
CA HIS A 160 9.91 1.36 11.09
C HIS A 160 8.49 1.62 11.59
N ILE A 161 8.17 0.99 12.72
CA ILE A 161 6.83 1.04 13.32
C ILE A 161 6.95 1.29 14.82
N ILE A 162 6.18 2.26 15.30
CA ILE A 162 5.99 2.51 16.73
C ILE A 162 4.50 2.34 17.03
N ALA A 163 4.14 1.21 17.64
CA ALA A 163 2.73 0.87 17.90
C ALA A 163 2.02 1.87 18.84
N ARG A 164 2.79 2.51 19.74
CA ARG A 164 2.29 3.49 20.70
C ARG A 164 3.37 4.55 20.97
N PRO A 165 3.46 5.62 20.17
CA PRO A 165 4.39 6.72 20.44
C PRO A 165 4.06 7.40 21.77
N HIS A 166 5.08 7.86 22.47
CA HIS A 166 4.92 8.63 23.70
C HIS A 166 4.36 10.04 23.38
N TYR A 167 3.63 10.66 24.30
CA TYR A 167 2.97 11.95 24.01
C TYR A 167 3.98 13.06 23.69
N GLU A 168 5.18 13.01 24.27
CA GLU A 168 6.24 14.02 24.06
C GLU A 168 6.83 14.00 22.65
N ILE A 169 6.65 12.91 21.90
CA ILE A 169 7.15 12.79 20.53
C ILE A 169 6.14 13.32 19.50
N GLU A 170 4.85 13.43 19.85
CA GLU A 170 3.82 13.93 18.94
C GLU A 170 4.13 15.28 18.27
N PRO A 171 4.77 16.27 18.96
CA PRO A 171 5.20 17.51 18.31
C PRO A 171 6.25 17.29 17.20
N ALA A 172 7.17 16.33 17.38
CA ALA A 172 8.21 16.02 16.42
C ALA A 172 7.69 15.22 15.20
N LEU A 173 6.52 14.60 15.31
CA LEU A 173 5.84 13.91 14.21
C LEU A 173 5.06 14.84 13.28
N ARG A 174 5.07 16.16 13.54
CA ARG A 174 4.48 17.15 12.64
C ARG A 174 5.51 17.54 11.59
N GLY A 175 5.06 17.70 10.35
CA GLY A 175 5.93 18.19 9.29
C GLY A 175 6.53 19.55 9.67
N SER A 176 7.80 19.77 9.36
CA SER A 176 8.55 20.96 9.78
C SER A 176 7.99 22.28 9.23
N GLY A 177 7.09 22.21 8.25
CA GLY A 177 6.55 23.37 7.55
C GLY A 177 7.63 24.12 6.74
N ALA A 178 8.84 23.58 6.66
CA ALA A 178 9.93 24.16 5.92
C ALA A 178 9.64 24.04 4.41
N THR A 179 9.07 25.09 3.84
CA THR A 179 9.02 25.25 2.39
C THR A 179 10.45 25.41 1.90
N ARG A 180 11.03 24.35 1.32
CA ARG A 180 12.30 24.51 0.62
C ARG A 180 12.10 25.55 -0.48
N ARG A 181 12.87 26.64 -0.41
CA ARG A 181 12.96 27.60 -1.50
C ARG A 181 13.58 26.87 -2.68
N SER A 182 12.86 26.82 -3.78
CA SER A 182 13.35 26.39 -5.09
C SER A 182 14.43 27.31 -5.60
#